data_AF-A0A401W9Y0-F1
#
_entry.id   AF-A0A401W9Y0-F1
#
_cell.length_a   1.000
_cell.length_b   1.000
_cell.length_c   1.000
_cell.angle_alpha   90.00
_cell.angle_beta   90.00
_cell.angle_gamma   90.00
#
_symmetry.space_group_name_H-M   'P 1'
#
loop_
_entity.id
_entity.type
_entity.pdbx_description
1 polymer ?
#
loop_
_entity_poly.entity_id
_entity_poly.type
_entity_poly.pdbx_seq_one_letter_code
_entity_poly.pdbx_strand_id
1 'polypeptide(L)'
;MATLLRGEVRAILQPAGHAQYKGAYCPPGVPFAQVRRGPFDGKTDVAVRPDADGSLPAHMTFGGGSVVYEYDGRDKSGRAVYRYAPRLSPSHRTVMDGVAEVYAEHTLKGKR
;
A
#
# COMPACT_ATOMS: atom_id res chain seq x y z
N MET A 1 -8.84 -1.29 22.60
CA MET A 1 -7.40 -1.56 22.38
C MET A 1 -7.28 -2.94 21.74
N ALA A 2 -6.74 -3.07 20.54
CA ALA A 2 -6.51 -4.39 19.94
C ALA A 2 -5.36 -5.07 20.69
N THR A 3 -5.67 -6.15 21.40
CA THR A 3 -4.69 -7.02 22.06
C THR A 3 -4.05 -7.87 20.97
N LEU A 4 -2.78 -7.63 20.69
CA LEU A 4 -2.02 -8.50 19.77
C LEU A 4 -2.06 -9.93 20.32
N LEU A 5 -2.32 -10.90 19.45
CA LEU A 5 -2.18 -12.30 19.84
C LEU A 5 -0.70 -12.59 20.10
N ARG A 6 -0.42 -13.56 20.97
CA ARG A 6 0.95 -13.90 21.39
C ARG A 6 1.81 -14.21 20.17
N GLY A 7 2.80 -13.36 19.89
CA GLY A 7 3.71 -13.50 18.75
C GLY A 7 3.43 -12.57 17.56
N GLU A 8 2.36 -11.78 17.56
CA GLU A 8 2.10 -10.81 16.50
C GLU A 8 2.88 -9.50 16.67
N VAL A 9 3.31 -8.91 15.56
CA VAL A 9 3.99 -7.62 15.49
C VAL A 9 3.05 -6.61 14.86
N ARG A 10 2.93 -5.42 15.44
CA ARG A 10 2.16 -4.32 14.82
C ARG A 10 2.78 -3.92 13.50
N ALA A 11 1.94 -3.75 12.49
CA ALA A 11 2.33 -3.29 11.16
C ALA A 11 1.73 -1.90 10.87
N ILE A 12 2.46 -1.11 10.09
CA ILE A 12 1.98 0.15 9.52
C ILE A 12 2.04 0.03 8.01
N LEU A 13 0.95 0.43 7.36
CA LEU A 13 0.87 0.51 5.91
C LEU A 13 1.21 1.91 5.43
N GLN A 14 2.19 2.00 4.55
CA GLN A 14 2.67 3.26 4.00
C GLN A 14 2.58 3.29 2.47
N PRO A 15 2.52 4.49 1.87
CA PRO A 15 2.62 4.63 0.42
C PRO A 15 3.89 4.00 -0.14
N ALA A 16 3.82 3.58 -1.40
CA ALA A 16 4.91 2.96 -2.13
C ALA A 16 6.17 3.82 -2.05
N GLY A 17 7.34 3.21 -1.85
CA GLY A 17 8.62 3.89 -1.97
C GLY A 17 8.98 4.14 -3.44
N HIS A 18 10.06 4.89 -3.69
CA HIS A 18 10.49 5.17 -5.06
C HIS A 18 10.91 3.88 -5.80
N ALA A 19 11.57 2.96 -5.09
CA ALA A 19 11.98 1.67 -5.63
C ALA A 19 10.78 0.76 -5.93
N GLN A 20 9.84 0.63 -4.98
CA GLN A 20 8.64 -0.21 -5.12
C GLN A 20 7.71 0.27 -6.25
N TYR A 21 7.72 1.57 -6.53
CA TYR A 21 6.95 2.15 -7.62
C TYR A 21 7.63 1.99 -9.00
N LYS A 22 8.96 1.81 -9.08
CA LYS A 22 9.69 1.86 -10.36
C LYS A 22 9.15 0.83 -11.36
N GLY A 23 8.48 1.30 -12.41
CA GLY A 23 7.85 0.46 -13.46
C GLY A 23 6.36 0.16 -13.23
N ALA A 24 5.74 0.75 -12.20
CA ALA A 24 4.30 0.70 -12.00
C ALA A 24 3.55 1.57 -13.01
N TYR A 25 2.28 1.24 -13.25
CA TYR A 25 1.42 2.02 -14.13
C TYR A 25 1.13 3.40 -13.53
N CYS A 26 1.37 4.45 -14.33
CA CYS A 26 1.11 5.84 -13.98
C CYS A 26 0.13 6.43 -14.99
N PRO A 27 -1.14 6.63 -14.64
CA PRO A 27 -2.05 7.30 -15.56
C PRO A 27 -1.66 8.77 -15.76
N PRO A 28 -1.82 9.33 -16.97
CA PRO A 28 -1.55 10.74 -17.23
C PRO A 28 -2.53 11.63 -16.46
N GLY A 29 -2.07 12.79 -16.00
CA GLY A 29 -2.90 13.77 -15.29
C GLY A 29 -3.18 13.46 -13.82
N VAL A 30 -2.79 12.29 -13.31
CA VAL A 30 -2.89 11.95 -11.89
C VAL A 30 -1.59 12.34 -11.17
N PRO A 31 -1.66 13.08 -10.05
CA PRO A 31 -0.48 13.43 -9.28
C PRO A 31 0.24 12.19 -8.76
N PHE A 32 1.57 12.17 -8.88
CA PHE A 32 2.42 11.06 -8.43
C PHE A 32 2.19 10.65 -6.97
N ALA A 33 1.87 11.62 -6.10
CA ALA A 33 1.52 11.37 -4.72
C ALA A 33 0.30 10.43 -4.57
N GLN A 34 -0.67 10.49 -5.48
CA GLN A 34 -1.84 9.60 -5.47
C GLN A 34 -1.52 8.22 -6.01
N VAL A 35 -0.70 8.13 -7.05
CA VAL A 35 -0.35 6.83 -7.66
C VAL A 35 0.43 5.94 -6.70
N ARG A 36 1.16 6.54 -5.76
CA ARG A 36 1.88 5.81 -4.70
C ARG A 36 0.97 5.30 -3.59
N ARG A 37 -0.28 5.75 -3.49
CA ARG A 37 -1.14 5.39 -2.35
C ARG A 37 -1.80 4.05 -2.59
N GLY A 38 -1.60 3.15 -1.65
CA GLY A 38 -2.35 1.91 -1.57
C GLY A 38 -3.71 2.15 -0.87
N PRO A 39 -4.73 1.32 -1.16
CA PRO A 39 -6.06 1.46 -0.55
C PRO A 39 -6.09 1.32 0.98
N PHE A 40 -5.06 0.71 1.56
CA PHE A 40 -4.97 0.43 3.00
C PHE A 40 -3.93 1.30 3.72
N ASP A 41 -3.37 2.31 3.03
CA ASP A 41 -2.38 3.20 3.61
C ASP A 41 -2.91 3.92 4.84
N GLY A 42 -2.08 4.06 5.87
CA GLY A 42 -2.45 4.73 7.11
C GLY A 42 -3.28 3.89 8.07
N LYS A 43 -3.61 2.63 7.73
CA LYS A 43 -4.14 1.68 8.71
C LYS A 43 -3.09 1.38 9.79
N THR A 44 -3.54 1.40 11.04
CA THR A 44 -2.70 1.23 12.24
C THR A 44 -3.15 0.07 13.12
N ASP A 45 -4.29 -0.54 12.78
CA ASP A 45 -4.89 -1.73 13.37
C ASP A 45 -4.41 -3.02 12.71
N VAL A 46 -3.32 -2.96 11.94
CA VAL A 46 -2.77 -4.11 11.24
C VAL A 46 -1.73 -4.80 12.11
N ALA A 47 -1.81 -6.12 12.19
CA ALA A 47 -0.83 -6.97 12.83
C ALA A 47 -0.34 -8.01 11.82
N VAL A 48 0.94 -8.37 11.93
CA VAL A 48 1.57 -9.41 11.12
C VAL A 48 2.13 -10.48 12.05
N ARG A 49 1.94 -11.73 11.67
CA ARG A 49 2.55 -12.86 12.36
C ARG A 49 3.90 -13.17 11.71
N PRO A 50 5.00 -13.23 12.48
CA PRO A 50 6.26 -13.74 12.00
C PRO A 50 6.16 -15.19 11.52
N ASP A 51 7.00 -15.55 10.56
CA ASP A 51 7.17 -16.91 10.07
C ASP A 51 7.81 -17.82 11.14
N ALA A 52 7.91 -19.11 10.85
CA ALA A 52 8.41 -20.11 11.80
C ALA A 52 9.86 -19.86 12.27
N ASP A 53 10.65 -19.15 11.46
CA ASP A 53 12.01 -18.72 11.76
C ASP A 53 12.09 -17.39 12.53
N GLY A 54 10.93 -16.77 12.83
CA GLY A 54 10.84 -15.48 13.51
C GLY A 54 11.03 -14.27 12.59
N SER A 55 11.24 -14.48 11.29
CA SER A 55 11.28 -13.40 10.30
C SER A 55 9.88 -12.86 10.00
N LEU A 56 9.80 -11.64 9.49
CA LEU A 56 8.52 -11.07 9.07
C LEU A 56 8.27 -11.40 7.60
N PRO A 57 7.01 -11.75 7.22
CA PRO A 57 6.67 -12.02 5.83
C PRO A 57 7.09 -10.88 4.92
N ALA A 58 7.78 -11.20 3.83
CA ALA A 58 8.24 -10.20 2.86
C ALA A 58 7.07 -9.45 2.21
N HIS A 59 5.93 -10.12 2.05
CA HIS A 59 4.73 -9.55 1.43
C HIS A 59 3.52 -9.75 2.32
N MET A 60 2.67 -8.74 2.38
CA MET A 60 1.37 -8.79 3.00
C MET A 60 0.31 -8.47 1.96
N THR A 61 -0.69 -9.35 1.87
CA THR A 61 -1.70 -9.27 0.81
C THR A 61 -3.09 -9.00 1.38
N PHE A 62 -3.86 -8.16 0.70
CA PHE A 62 -5.25 -7.84 1.03
C PHE A 62 -6.17 -8.09 -0.16
N GLY A 63 -7.48 -8.18 0.11
CA GLY A 63 -8.48 -8.37 -0.95
C GLY A 63 -8.25 -9.65 -1.77
N GLY A 64 -7.94 -10.75 -1.09
CA GLY A 64 -7.68 -12.05 -1.73
C GLY A 64 -6.40 -12.12 -2.57
N GLY A 65 -5.40 -11.27 -2.31
CA GLY A 65 -4.16 -11.22 -3.09
C GLY A 65 -4.07 -10.06 -4.07
N SER A 66 -5.14 -9.29 -4.22
CA SER A 66 -5.24 -8.22 -5.21
C SER A 66 -4.39 -6.99 -4.88
N VAL A 67 -4.14 -6.76 -3.60
CA VAL A 67 -3.35 -5.62 -3.09
C VAL A 67 -2.19 -6.16 -2.29
N VAL A 68 -0.97 -5.79 -2.67
CA VAL A 68 0.27 -6.26 -2.06
C VAL A 68 1.02 -5.11 -1.43
N TYR A 69 1.51 -5.34 -0.22
CA TYR A 69 2.45 -4.48 0.47
C TYR A 69 3.74 -5.27 0.74
N GLU A 70 4.88 -4.63 0.56
CA GLU A 70 6.21 -5.19 0.74
C GLU A 70 6.83 -4.68 2.05
N TYR A 71 7.49 -5.57 2.78
CA TYR A 71 8.18 -5.25 4.01
C TYR A 71 9.36 -4.30 3.75
N ASP A 72 9.38 -3.16 4.44
CA ASP A 72 10.38 -2.09 4.31
C ASP A 72 11.15 -1.87 5.63
N GLY A 73 11.15 -2.87 6.51
CA GLY A 73 11.85 -2.82 7.80
C GLY A 73 10.95 -2.43 8.96
N ARG A 74 11.53 -1.81 9.99
CA ARG A 74 10.81 -1.43 11.22
C ARG A 74 10.94 0.06 11.49
N ASP A 75 9.90 0.62 12.11
CA ASP A 75 9.94 2.00 12.61
C ASP A 75 10.71 2.11 13.94
N LYS A 76 10.88 3.34 14.42
CA LYS A 76 11.58 3.63 15.69
C LYS A 76 10.89 3.02 16.92
N SER A 77 9.63 2.63 16.80
CA SER A 77 8.83 1.97 17.84
C SER A 77 8.81 0.45 17.70
N GLY A 78 9.58 -0.11 16.75
CA GLY A 78 9.67 -1.55 16.50
C GLY A 78 8.49 -2.12 15.72
N ARG A 79 7.60 -1.29 15.16
CA ARG A 79 6.49 -1.73 14.30
C ARG A 79 7.01 -2.08 12.92
N ALA A 80 6.49 -3.13 12.32
CA ALA A 80 6.78 -3.51 10.94
C ALA A 80 6.24 -2.46 9.98
N VAL A 81 7.06 -2.01 9.04
CA VAL A 81 6.65 -1.07 7.99
C VAL A 81 6.45 -1.87 6.73
N TYR A 82 5.26 -1.76 6.16
CA TYR A 82 4.89 -2.38 4.89
C TYR A 82 4.52 -1.27 3.92
N ARG A 83 5.25 -1.16 2.81
CA ARG A 83 4.98 -0.17 1.76
C ARG A 83 4.16 -0.78 0.66
N TYR A 84 3.22 -0.01 0.11
CA TYR A 84 2.44 -0.46 -1.02
C TYR A 84 3.37 -0.88 -2.17
N ALA A 85 3.08 -2.03 -2.79
CA ALA A 85 3.83 -2.57 -3.92
C ALA A 85 2.94 -2.58 -5.18
N PRO A 86 2.82 -1.44 -5.89
CA PRO A 86 2.02 -1.30 -7.10
C PRO A 86 2.26 -2.39 -8.15
N ARG A 87 3.52 -2.75 -8.37
CA ARG A 87 3.92 -3.75 -9.38
C ARG A 87 3.48 -5.16 -9.03
N LEU A 88 3.39 -5.46 -7.75
CA LEU A 88 2.98 -6.77 -7.25
C LEU A 88 1.48 -6.84 -7.05
N SER A 89 0.76 -5.72 -7.14
CA SER A 89 -0.68 -5.63 -6.87
C SER A 89 -1.47 -5.74 -8.18
N PRO A 90 -2.15 -6.86 -8.48
CA PRO A 90 -2.92 -7.01 -9.70
C PRO A 90 -3.99 -5.94 -9.88
N SER A 91 -4.59 -5.46 -8.79
CA SER A 91 -5.62 -4.42 -8.86
C SER A 91 -5.08 -3.02 -9.10
N HIS A 92 -3.76 -2.80 -9.08
CA HIS A 92 -3.18 -1.45 -9.13
C HIS A 92 -3.66 -0.67 -10.34
N ARG A 93 -3.65 -1.30 -11.52
CA ARG A 93 -4.09 -0.67 -12.75
C ARG A 93 -5.56 -0.26 -12.69
N THR A 94 -6.45 -1.17 -12.30
CA THR A 94 -7.89 -0.89 -12.18
C THR A 94 -8.18 0.23 -11.19
N VAL A 95 -7.49 0.26 -10.05
CA VAL A 95 -7.63 1.35 -9.07
C VAL A 95 -7.16 2.68 -9.67
N MET A 96 -6.04 2.68 -10.38
CA MET A 96 -5.49 3.89 -11.00
C MET A 96 -6.34 4.41 -12.17
N ASP A 97 -6.95 3.52 -12.95
CA ASP A 97 -7.88 3.91 -14.01
C ASP A 97 -9.09 4.65 -13.42
N GLY A 98 -9.68 4.14 -12.34
CA GLY A 98 -10.77 4.85 -11.63
C GLY A 98 -10.34 6.19 -11.02
N VAL A 99 -9.11 6.28 -10.48
CA VAL A 99 -8.56 7.56 -9.99
C VAL A 99 -8.39 8.56 -11.15
N ALA A 100 -7.90 8.09 -12.30
CA ALA A 100 -7.72 8.93 -13.48
C ALA A 100 -9.04 9.50 -14.00
N GLU A 101 -10.11 8.70 -14.02
CA GLU A 101 -11.46 9.15 -14.39
C GLU A 101 -11.94 10.30 -13.49
N VAL A 102 -11.80 10.15 -12.17
CA VAL A 102 -12.19 11.20 -11.21
C VAL A 102 -11.40 12.49 -11.47
N TYR A 103 -10.08 12.40 -11.65
CA TYR A 103 -9.24 13.57 -11.94
C TYR A 103 -9.56 14.23 -13.28
N ALA A 104 -9.88 13.43 -14.31
CA ALA A 104 -10.31 13.94 -15.61
C ALA A 104 -11.64 14.70 -15.49
N GLU A 105 -12.63 14.15 -14.78
CA GLU A 105 -13.90 14.82 -14.52
C GLU A 105 -13.74 16.14 -13.77
N HIS A 106 -12.91 16.18 -12.72
CA HIS A 106 -12.63 17.41 -11.97
C HIS A 106 -11.96 18.47 -12.84
N THR A 107 -11.05 18.07 -13.73
CA THR A 107 -10.39 18.98 -14.69
C THR A 107 -11.39 19.55 -15.69
N LEU A 108 -12.38 18.78 -16.13
CA LEU A 108 -13.42 19.23 -17.06
C LEU A 108 -14.44 20.15 -16.37
N LYS A 109 -14.85 19.85 -15.13
CA LYS A 109 -15.81 20.66 -14.35
C LYS A 109 -15.20 21.99 -13.86
N GLY A 110 -13.91 22.03 -13.54
CA GLY A 110 -13.21 23.25 -13.13
C GLY A 110 -12.87 24.23 -14.26
N LYS A 111 -13.13 23.87 -15.53
CA LYS A 111 -12.93 24.73 -16.71
C LYS A 111 -14.24 25.33 -17.25
N ARG A 112 -15.37 25.15 -16.56
CA ARG A 112 -16.66 25.77 -16.88
C ARG A 112 -16.94 26.97 -16.01
#